data_AF-A0A6C0C7V9-F1
#
_entry.id   AF-A0A6C0C7V9-F1
#
_cell.length_a   1.000
_cell.length_b   1.000
_cell.length_c   1.000
_cell.angle_alpha   90.00
_cell.angle_beta   90.00
_cell.angle_gamma   90.00
#
_symmetry.space_group_name_H-M   'P 1'
#
loop_
_entity.id
_entity.type
_entity.pdbx_description
1 polymer ?
#
loop_
_entity_poly.entity_id
_entity_poly.type
_entity_poly.pdbx_seq_one_letter_code
_entity_poly.pdbx_strand_id
1 'polypeptide(L)'
;MVEFMLAKEYTNDMKVPRGLTDYKPPIGWLLSEKYDGYRARWIPDKQIFLSRNQKVFNAPEWFKCVMPNVDLDGELFAGRENFQDMGVVRKKIPIDEEWINIKYVVYDLPEDDNVFEDRVKNLKQVIEESKIEWDKLKEEYPEPFNNIDCPVVYTEQIKVKSLKHLETIYKEVLKNGGEGVMIKDPKSQYEDKRSNYMLKYKPCFDAEAIIIDYKEGAGKYEGMLGGFVCRPLISYGNYSVKDESYIFSISGMDDNIRDNYKDTHPLGTVITYEYSGKTDSGKPRFPRYIRIRDDIVIKDDDGTSDKRDMIISIFNSLGNFEKANGEVFKANAYFKVIPHLKNIQNDSGLTVENLKSIKGLGKSLLTKIQEIIETGSCPAYDRIKDYDDIRQVFMGIHGIGPKNAAELVKAGFKSIEDLRNCPNIEDHLNNVQMIGLEYYEDLQLRIPREEIVYHERYLKQVHKLCDIPKGTVHFTIAGSYRRGKVDSGDIDILFTSKNKKKYDEFIDKLRENNYLVEDLARGTKKYNGICRYGKNPCRRIDIMYTKPQEYPFAILYFTGSMEFNTKMRANLLEQGLSLNEYSLKDNETKKPVDHKFVKEEDIFEYLNMDYVHPCDR
;
A
#
# COMPACT_ATOMS: atom_id res chain seq x y z
N MET A 1 -26.88 26.48 -19.24
CA MET A 1 -25.67 25.73 -18.83
C MET A 1 -26.06 24.27 -18.80
N VAL A 2 -25.13 23.37 -19.12
CA VAL A 2 -25.44 21.94 -19.10
C VAL A 2 -25.29 21.43 -17.67
N GLU A 3 -26.38 20.91 -17.11
CA GLU A 3 -26.43 20.48 -15.71
C GLU A 3 -26.24 18.96 -15.59
N PHE A 4 -25.86 18.50 -14.39
CA PHE A 4 -25.47 17.11 -14.17
C PHE A 4 -26.16 16.56 -12.93
N MET A 5 -26.68 15.34 -13.03
CA MET A 5 -27.14 14.58 -11.87
C MET A 5 -25.95 14.14 -11.02
N LEU A 6 -25.93 14.53 -9.75
CA LEU A 6 -24.81 14.23 -8.84
C LEU A 6 -25.21 13.22 -7.77
N ALA A 7 -24.34 12.23 -7.55
CA ALA A 7 -24.60 11.19 -6.57
C ALA A 7 -24.32 11.61 -5.11
N LYS A 8 -25.10 11.04 -4.19
CA LYS A 8 -24.81 11.02 -2.74
C LYS A 8 -24.02 9.77 -2.36
N GLU A 9 -23.40 9.79 -1.18
CA GLU A 9 -22.72 8.61 -0.64
C GLU A 9 -23.76 7.60 -0.12
N TYR A 10 -23.57 6.32 -0.42
CA TYR A 10 -24.33 5.23 0.17
C TYR A 10 -23.72 4.84 1.53
N THR A 11 -24.54 4.82 2.57
CA THR A 11 -24.19 4.26 3.89
C THR A 11 -25.30 3.34 4.35
N ASN A 12 -24.98 2.33 5.16
CA ASN A 12 -25.99 1.38 5.66
C ASN A 12 -27.11 2.05 6.48
N ASP A 13 -26.79 3.21 7.08
CA ASP A 13 -27.68 3.98 7.94
C ASP A 13 -28.33 5.17 7.23
N MET A 14 -28.22 5.26 5.90
CA MET A 14 -28.80 6.37 5.15
C MET A 14 -30.33 6.44 5.34
N LYS A 15 -30.84 7.65 5.58
CA LYS A 15 -32.28 7.89 5.65
C LYS A 15 -32.87 7.73 4.25
N VAL A 16 -33.91 6.90 4.15
CA VAL A 16 -34.65 6.70 2.89
C VAL A 16 -35.30 8.03 2.50
N PRO A 17 -35.17 8.48 1.23
CA PRO A 17 -35.79 9.72 0.78
C PRO A 17 -37.32 9.69 0.98
N ARG A 18 -37.90 10.83 1.39
CA ARG A 18 -39.36 10.95 1.56
C ARG A 18 -40.06 10.64 0.24
N GLY A 19 -40.98 9.67 0.24
CA GLY A 19 -41.70 9.19 -0.95
C GLY A 19 -41.33 7.78 -1.41
N LEU A 20 -40.23 7.20 -0.92
CA LEU A 20 -39.84 5.81 -1.13
C LEU A 20 -40.17 4.98 0.13
N THR A 21 -41.45 4.74 0.40
CA THR A 21 -41.87 3.98 1.61
C THR A 21 -41.77 2.47 1.45
N ASP A 22 -41.86 1.98 0.21
CA ASP A 22 -42.06 0.55 -0.07
C ASP A 22 -40.76 -0.18 -0.48
N TYR A 23 -39.70 0.56 -0.79
CA TYR A 23 -38.41 0.03 -1.24
C TYR A 23 -37.25 0.75 -0.55
N LYS A 24 -36.46 0.03 0.25
CA LYS A 24 -35.27 0.57 0.90
C LYS A 24 -34.05 0.42 -0.04
N PRO A 25 -33.39 1.52 -0.45
CA PRO A 25 -32.14 1.41 -1.21
C PRO A 25 -31.12 0.59 -0.40
N PRO A 26 -30.27 -0.21 -1.06
CA PRO A 26 -30.08 -0.29 -2.51
C PRO A 26 -30.85 -1.45 -3.17
N ILE A 27 -31.70 -2.19 -2.43
CA ILE A 27 -32.36 -3.40 -2.97
C ILE A 27 -33.40 -3.01 -4.02
N GLY A 28 -33.32 -3.64 -5.19
CA GLY A 28 -34.18 -3.37 -6.34
C GLY A 28 -33.69 -2.23 -7.25
N TRP A 29 -32.68 -1.47 -6.83
CA TRP A 29 -32.09 -0.40 -7.64
C TRP A 29 -31.13 -0.96 -8.70
N LEU A 30 -30.84 -0.16 -9.73
CA LEU A 30 -29.89 -0.50 -10.78
C LEU A 30 -28.49 -0.06 -10.37
N LEU A 31 -27.52 -0.96 -10.51
CA LEU A 31 -26.12 -0.75 -10.16
C LEU A 31 -25.26 -0.75 -11.41
N SER A 32 -24.29 0.15 -11.48
CA SER A 32 -23.20 0.11 -12.45
C SER A 32 -21.84 0.27 -11.81
N GLU A 33 -20.77 -0.02 -12.54
CA GLU A 33 -19.43 0.37 -12.13
C GLU A 33 -19.34 1.90 -12.00
N LYS A 34 -18.59 2.34 -10.99
CA LYS A 34 -18.11 3.70 -10.89
C LYS A 34 -16.73 3.76 -11.55
N TYR A 35 -16.66 4.45 -12.67
CA TYR A 35 -15.41 4.74 -13.36
C TYR A 35 -14.70 5.93 -12.69
N ASP A 36 -13.40 6.02 -12.94
CA ASP A 36 -12.50 7.05 -12.39
C ASP A 36 -11.99 8.01 -13.47
N GLY A 37 -12.75 8.27 -14.54
CA GLY A 37 -12.39 9.18 -15.63
C GLY A 37 -12.87 10.64 -15.45
N TYR A 38 -12.96 11.38 -16.56
CA TYR A 38 -13.52 12.74 -16.58
C TYR A 38 -14.98 12.74 -17.04
N ARG A 39 -15.89 13.07 -16.12
CA ARG A 39 -17.31 13.26 -16.43
C ARG A 39 -17.50 14.23 -17.59
N ALA A 40 -18.23 13.81 -18.61
CA ALA A 40 -18.51 14.59 -19.80
C ALA A 40 -19.98 14.40 -20.22
N ARG A 41 -20.55 15.45 -20.81
CA ARG A 41 -21.85 15.42 -21.48
C ARG A 41 -21.66 15.73 -22.96
N TRP A 42 -22.13 14.85 -23.83
CA TRP A 42 -22.05 15.03 -25.28
C TRP A 42 -23.22 15.89 -25.74
N ILE A 43 -22.90 16.99 -26.42
CA ILE A 43 -23.90 17.94 -26.93
C ILE A 43 -23.96 17.80 -28.45
N PRO A 44 -24.97 17.11 -28.99
CA PRO A 44 -25.00 16.70 -30.40
C PRO A 44 -25.01 17.90 -31.37
N ASP A 45 -25.85 18.92 -31.11
CA ASP A 45 -25.96 20.12 -31.96
C ASP A 45 -24.64 20.88 -32.16
N LYS A 46 -23.75 20.77 -31.17
CA LYS A 46 -22.44 21.45 -31.16
C LYS A 46 -21.29 20.51 -31.44
N GLN A 47 -21.53 19.20 -31.43
CA GLN A 47 -20.54 18.14 -31.50
C GLN A 47 -19.37 18.33 -30.52
N ILE A 48 -19.68 18.60 -29.25
CA ILE A 48 -18.68 18.81 -28.19
C ILE A 48 -18.96 17.98 -26.95
N PHE A 49 -17.89 17.67 -26.23
CA PHE A 49 -17.96 17.19 -24.85
C PHE A 49 -17.84 18.34 -23.88
N LEU A 50 -18.81 18.50 -22.99
CA LEU A 50 -18.76 19.47 -21.91
C LEU A 50 -18.49 18.79 -20.57
N SER A 51 -17.51 19.30 -19.85
CA SER A 51 -17.28 18.97 -18.45
C SER A 51 -18.34 19.60 -17.55
N ARG A 52 -18.41 19.12 -16.31
CA ARG A 52 -19.23 19.71 -15.24
C ARG A 52 -19.03 21.22 -15.06
N ASN A 53 -17.82 21.71 -15.27
CA ASN A 53 -17.48 23.13 -15.13
C ASN A 53 -17.63 23.89 -16.46
N GLN A 54 -18.43 23.37 -17.40
CA GLN A 54 -18.68 23.96 -18.73
C GLN A 54 -17.43 24.13 -19.60
N LYS A 55 -16.32 23.48 -19.25
CA LYS A 55 -15.13 23.43 -20.12
C LYS A 55 -15.32 22.38 -21.20
N VAL A 56 -14.93 22.71 -22.41
CA VAL A 56 -14.92 21.79 -23.56
C VAL A 56 -13.76 20.81 -23.44
N PHE A 57 -14.03 19.52 -23.65
CA PHE A 57 -13.00 18.53 -23.95
C PHE A 57 -12.93 18.36 -25.47
N ASN A 58 -11.78 18.71 -26.06
CA ASN A 58 -11.61 18.66 -27.52
C ASN A 58 -11.20 17.23 -27.90
N ALA A 59 -12.12 16.49 -28.51
CA ALA A 59 -11.86 15.15 -29.05
C ALA A 59 -11.49 15.22 -30.54
N PRO A 60 -10.68 14.28 -31.07
CA PRO A 60 -10.44 14.10 -32.50
C PRO A 60 -11.72 13.94 -33.31
N GLU A 61 -11.68 14.26 -34.61
CA GLU A 61 -12.84 14.10 -35.50
C GLU A 61 -13.30 12.64 -35.61
N TRP A 62 -12.37 11.69 -35.72
CA TRP A 62 -12.70 10.27 -35.78
C TRP A 62 -13.45 9.79 -34.52
N PHE A 63 -13.15 10.39 -33.36
CA PHE A 63 -13.80 10.06 -32.09
C PHE A 63 -15.21 10.65 -32.03
N LYS A 64 -15.41 11.83 -32.62
CA LYS A 64 -16.71 12.53 -32.63
C LYS A 64 -17.67 11.96 -33.67
N CYS A 65 -17.19 11.46 -34.79
CA CYS A 65 -18.06 11.04 -35.90
C CYS A 65 -18.98 9.86 -35.57
N VAL A 66 -18.62 9.04 -34.58
CA VAL A 66 -19.41 7.91 -34.08
C VAL A 66 -20.44 8.32 -33.02
N MET A 67 -20.33 9.53 -32.47
CA MET A 67 -21.24 9.99 -31.42
C MET A 67 -22.65 10.17 -32.00
N PRO A 68 -23.69 9.64 -31.33
CA PRO A 68 -25.04 9.72 -31.83
C PRO A 68 -25.59 11.14 -31.75
N ASN A 69 -26.65 11.42 -32.52
CA ASN A 69 -27.35 12.70 -32.51
C ASN A 69 -28.34 12.83 -31.34
N VAL A 70 -27.90 12.50 -30.13
CA VAL A 70 -28.67 12.61 -28.88
C VAL A 70 -27.77 13.08 -27.74
N ASP A 71 -28.34 13.76 -26.75
CA ASP A 71 -27.59 14.17 -25.54
C ASP A 71 -27.27 12.94 -24.69
N LEU A 72 -25.98 12.76 -24.38
CA LEU A 72 -25.48 11.65 -23.58
C LEU A 72 -24.75 12.15 -22.35
N ASP A 73 -24.99 11.55 -21.20
CA ASP A 73 -24.22 11.79 -19.97
C ASP A 73 -23.36 10.57 -19.62
N GLY A 74 -22.05 10.77 -19.57
CA GLY A 74 -21.06 9.72 -19.50
C GLY A 74 -19.74 10.17 -18.89
N GLU A 75 -18.71 9.39 -19.13
CA GLU A 75 -17.35 9.66 -18.66
C GLU A 75 -16.33 9.26 -19.72
N LEU A 76 -15.38 10.15 -20.00
CA LEU A 76 -14.21 9.81 -20.79
C LEU A 76 -13.25 9.03 -19.88
N PHE A 77 -12.82 7.85 -20.33
CA PHE A 77 -12.15 6.84 -19.49
C PHE A 77 -11.06 6.10 -20.26
N ALA A 78 -9.84 6.05 -19.71
CA ALA A 78 -8.65 5.42 -20.32
C ALA A 78 -8.44 3.95 -19.93
N GLY A 79 -9.41 3.33 -19.25
CA GLY A 79 -9.23 2.03 -18.61
C GLY A 79 -8.82 2.13 -17.15
N ARG A 80 -8.94 1.01 -16.44
CA ARG A 80 -8.66 0.93 -15.00
C ARG A 80 -7.17 1.14 -14.74
N GLU A 81 -6.86 1.79 -13.62
CA GLU A 81 -5.49 2.11 -13.18
C GLU A 81 -4.73 3.09 -14.10
N ASN A 82 -5.36 3.59 -15.17
CA ASN A 82 -4.75 4.50 -16.15
C ASN A 82 -5.19 5.96 -15.98
N PHE A 83 -5.57 6.39 -14.77
CA PHE A 83 -6.08 7.75 -14.55
C PHE A 83 -5.07 8.85 -14.95
N GLN A 84 -3.77 8.55 -14.88
CA GLN A 84 -2.72 9.51 -15.25
C GLN A 84 -2.77 9.88 -16.74
N ASP A 85 -3.17 8.93 -17.58
CA ASP A 85 -3.29 9.10 -19.02
C ASP A 85 -4.48 10.00 -19.40
N MET A 86 -5.42 10.24 -18.48
CA MET A 86 -6.56 11.15 -18.69
C MET A 86 -6.14 12.62 -18.88
N GLY A 87 -4.85 12.96 -18.76
CA GLY A 87 -4.33 14.27 -19.16
C GLY A 87 -4.69 14.65 -20.61
N VAL A 88 -4.81 13.66 -21.50
CA VAL A 88 -5.03 13.85 -22.95
C VAL A 88 -6.33 14.58 -23.28
N VAL A 89 -7.42 14.31 -22.55
CA VAL A 89 -8.74 14.89 -22.86
C VAL A 89 -8.83 16.40 -22.57
N ARG A 90 -7.85 16.96 -21.87
CA ARG A 90 -7.78 18.37 -21.50
C ARG A 90 -6.87 19.20 -22.42
N LYS A 91 -6.23 18.57 -23.41
CA LYS A 91 -5.40 19.28 -24.37
C LYS A 91 -6.27 20.24 -25.22
N LYS A 92 -5.72 21.41 -25.53
CA LYS A 92 -6.40 22.38 -26.39
C LYS A 92 -6.53 21.88 -27.83
N ILE A 93 -5.49 21.21 -28.31
CA ILE A 93 -5.45 20.55 -29.62
C ILE A 93 -5.32 19.05 -29.32
N PRO A 94 -6.30 18.23 -29.70
CA PRO A 94 -6.20 16.79 -29.53
C PRO A 94 -5.11 16.20 -30.44
N ILE A 95 -4.52 15.10 -30.00
CA ILE A 95 -3.60 14.27 -30.79
C ILE A 95 -4.28 12.94 -30.97
N ASP A 96 -4.53 12.54 -32.21
CA ASP A 96 -5.41 11.42 -32.55
C ASP A 96 -4.96 10.11 -31.89
N GLU A 97 -3.66 9.81 -31.89
CA GLU A 97 -3.09 8.58 -31.35
C GLU A 97 -3.25 8.47 -29.82
N GLU A 98 -3.27 9.60 -29.11
CA GLU A 98 -3.45 9.61 -27.65
C GLU A 98 -4.87 9.25 -27.21
N TRP A 99 -5.84 9.33 -28.14
CA TRP A 99 -7.25 9.03 -27.89
C TRP A 99 -7.63 7.58 -28.18
N ILE A 100 -6.72 6.78 -28.74
CA ILE A 100 -6.96 5.36 -29.10
C ILE A 100 -7.50 4.56 -27.91
N ASN A 101 -6.96 4.78 -26.72
CA ASN A 101 -7.35 4.04 -25.51
C ASN A 101 -8.48 4.71 -24.72
N ILE A 102 -8.94 5.89 -25.15
CA ILE A 102 -10.03 6.61 -24.49
C ILE A 102 -11.35 6.01 -24.95
N LYS A 103 -12.24 5.77 -23.99
CA LYS A 103 -13.63 5.38 -24.22
C LYS A 103 -14.56 6.42 -23.62
N TYR A 104 -15.67 6.69 -24.29
CA TYR A 104 -16.78 7.42 -23.71
C TYR A 104 -17.80 6.43 -23.16
N VAL A 105 -17.75 6.23 -21.85
CA VAL A 105 -18.58 5.27 -21.12
C VAL A 105 -19.85 5.98 -20.67
N VAL A 106 -21.00 5.59 -21.24
CA VAL A 106 -22.26 6.35 -21.15
C VAL A 106 -23.19 5.75 -20.10
N TYR A 107 -23.82 6.61 -19.31
CA TYR A 107 -24.66 6.22 -18.17
C TYR A 107 -26.14 6.48 -18.37
N ASP A 108 -26.50 7.57 -19.06
CA ASP A 108 -27.89 8.03 -19.13
C ASP A 108 -28.16 8.91 -20.36
N LEU A 109 -29.45 9.15 -20.61
CA LEU A 109 -30.02 10.07 -21.59
C LEU A 109 -30.69 11.25 -20.84
N PRO A 110 -29.99 12.38 -20.64
CA PRO A 110 -30.51 13.44 -19.78
C PRO A 110 -31.78 14.13 -20.26
N GLU A 111 -31.97 14.21 -21.59
CA GLU A 111 -33.13 14.87 -22.22
C GLU A 111 -34.31 13.90 -22.48
N ASP A 112 -34.17 12.64 -22.08
CA ASP A 112 -35.27 11.67 -22.15
C ASP A 112 -36.13 11.78 -20.87
N ASP A 113 -37.40 12.16 -21.01
CA ASP A 113 -38.32 12.39 -19.89
C ASP A 113 -38.82 11.10 -19.20
N ASN A 114 -38.47 9.92 -19.74
CA ASN A 114 -38.85 8.63 -19.16
C ASN A 114 -38.13 8.36 -17.83
N VAL A 115 -38.58 7.33 -17.10
CA VAL A 115 -37.88 6.86 -15.88
C VAL A 115 -36.57 6.14 -16.24
N PHE A 116 -35.62 6.09 -15.30
CA PHE A 116 -34.27 5.58 -15.55
C PHE A 116 -34.24 4.16 -16.16
N GLU A 117 -35.10 3.25 -15.73
CA GLU A 117 -35.15 1.88 -16.27
C GLU A 117 -35.54 1.84 -17.77
N ASP A 118 -36.37 2.78 -18.23
CA ASP A 118 -36.73 2.89 -19.65
C ASP A 118 -35.66 3.66 -20.44
N ARG A 119 -35.09 4.73 -19.87
CA ARG A 119 -33.95 5.44 -20.48
C ARG A 119 -32.76 4.51 -20.72
N VAL A 120 -32.51 3.57 -19.81
CA VAL A 120 -31.46 2.55 -19.98
C VAL A 120 -31.72 1.64 -21.19
N LYS A 121 -32.98 1.27 -21.46
CA LYS A 121 -33.33 0.46 -22.65
C LYS A 121 -33.10 1.27 -23.92
N ASN A 122 -33.54 2.53 -23.95
CA ASN A 122 -33.35 3.43 -25.07
C ASN A 122 -31.85 3.68 -25.33
N LEU A 123 -31.08 3.92 -24.26
CA LEU A 123 -29.64 4.12 -24.34
C LEU A 123 -28.93 2.90 -24.94
N LYS A 124 -29.29 1.68 -24.55
CA LYS A 124 -28.72 0.46 -25.16
C LYS A 124 -28.92 0.44 -26.67
N GLN A 125 -30.10 0.80 -27.15
CA GLN A 125 -30.39 0.85 -28.58
C GLN A 125 -29.54 1.90 -29.29
N VAL A 126 -29.47 3.13 -28.74
CA VAL A 126 -28.66 4.22 -29.29
C VAL A 126 -27.19 3.82 -29.41
N ILE A 127 -26.61 3.20 -28.38
CA ILE A 127 -25.20 2.79 -28.41
C ILE A 127 -24.97 1.65 -29.42
N GLU A 128 -25.91 0.72 -29.56
CA GLU A 128 -25.77 -0.38 -30.53
C GLU A 128 -25.81 0.14 -31.97
N GLU A 129 -26.67 1.13 -32.26
CA GLU A 129 -26.69 1.84 -33.54
C GLU A 129 -25.36 2.55 -33.82
N SER A 130 -24.78 3.25 -32.83
CA SER A 130 -23.45 3.86 -32.94
C SER A 130 -22.34 2.84 -33.22
N LYS A 131 -22.37 1.65 -32.61
CA LYS A 131 -21.37 0.60 -32.89
C LYS A 131 -21.46 0.09 -34.33
N ILE A 132 -22.68 -0.16 -34.82
CA ILE A 132 -22.90 -0.59 -36.21
C ILE A 132 -22.35 0.45 -37.18
N GLU A 133 -22.52 1.74 -36.87
CA GLU A 133 -21.98 2.81 -37.71
C GLU A 133 -20.45 2.90 -37.62
N TRP A 134 -19.87 2.75 -36.42
CA TRP A 134 -18.42 2.69 -36.25
C TRP A 134 -17.77 1.57 -37.06
N ASP A 135 -18.38 0.38 -37.06
CA ASP A 135 -17.86 -0.77 -37.79
C ASP A 135 -17.75 -0.54 -39.29
N LYS A 136 -18.60 0.33 -39.85
CA LYS A 136 -18.51 0.76 -41.26
C LYS A 136 -17.46 1.86 -41.43
N LEU A 137 -17.48 2.88 -40.57
CA LEU A 137 -16.64 4.07 -40.71
C LEU A 137 -15.16 3.78 -40.46
N LYS A 138 -14.83 2.87 -39.53
CA LYS A 138 -13.44 2.60 -39.15
C LYS A 138 -12.59 2.10 -40.32
N GLU A 139 -13.20 1.38 -41.27
CA GLU A 139 -12.49 0.89 -42.47
C GLU A 139 -11.94 2.02 -43.35
N GLU A 140 -12.47 3.24 -43.25
CA GLU A 140 -12.02 4.41 -44.01
C GLU A 140 -10.78 5.10 -43.39
N TYR A 141 -10.42 4.76 -42.14
CA TYR A 141 -9.29 5.34 -41.44
C TYR A 141 -8.01 4.48 -41.59
N PRO A 142 -6.81 5.08 -41.53
CA PRO A 142 -5.57 4.31 -41.54
C PRO A 142 -5.35 3.55 -40.22
N GLU A 143 -4.47 2.54 -40.25
CA GLU A 143 -3.96 1.90 -39.03
C GLU A 143 -3.33 2.96 -38.08
N PRO A 144 -3.57 2.88 -36.76
CA PRO A 144 -4.28 1.80 -36.04
C PRO A 144 -5.81 1.97 -35.93
N PHE A 145 -6.39 3.06 -36.45
CA PHE A 145 -7.79 3.47 -36.17
C PHE A 145 -8.85 2.58 -36.84
N ASN A 146 -8.51 1.87 -37.90
CA ASN A 146 -9.39 0.89 -38.54
C ASN A 146 -9.62 -0.39 -37.71
N ASN A 147 -8.80 -0.62 -36.68
CA ASN A 147 -8.82 -1.84 -35.88
C ASN A 147 -9.11 -1.59 -34.39
N ILE A 148 -9.71 -0.44 -34.04
CA ILE A 148 -10.12 -0.14 -32.67
C ILE A 148 -11.61 -0.44 -32.44
N ASP A 149 -11.93 -0.85 -31.21
CA ASP A 149 -13.31 -0.98 -30.75
C ASP A 149 -14.04 0.37 -30.82
N CYS A 150 -15.37 0.34 -30.94
CA CYS A 150 -16.19 1.54 -30.87
C CYS A 150 -15.89 2.32 -29.57
N PRO A 151 -15.52 3.61 -29.66
CA PRO A 151 -15.13 4.38 -28.49
C PRO A 151 -16.32 4.73 -27.60
N VAL A 152 -17.56 4.64 -28.10
CA VAL A 152 -18.77 4.88 -27.29
C VAL A 152 -19.28 3.56 -26.73
N VAL A 153 -19.33 3.47 -25.41
CA VAL A 153 -19.64 2.22 -24.71
C VAL A 153 -20.77 2.42 -23.72
N TYR A 154 -21.71 1.48 -23.74
CA TYR A 154 -22.81 1.43 -22.78
C TYR A 154 -22.31 0.91 -21.42
N THR A 155 -22.71 1.56 -20.34
CA THR A 155 -22.41 1.08 -18.99
C THR A 155 -23.43 0.04 -18.53
N GLU A 156 -22.97 -1.19 -18.24
CA GLU A 156 -23.86 -2.24 -17.75
C GLU A 156 -24.60 -1.87 -16.45
N GLN A 157 -25.90 -2.20 -16.44
CA GLN A 157 -26.82 -1.88 -15.35
C GLN A 157 -27.39 -3.19 -14.77
N ILE A 158 -27.06 -3.47 -13.52
CA ILE A 158 -27.39 -4.72 -12.83
C ILE A 158 -28.37 -4.44 -11.71
N LYS A 159 -29.51 -5.14 -11.70
CA LYS A 159 -30.47 -5.01 -10.60
C LYS A 159 -29.94 -5.62 -9.31
N VAL A 160 -29.86 -4.82 -8.25
CA VAL A 160 -29.44 -5.26 -6.91
C VAL A 160 -30.54 -6.14 -6.30
N LYS A 161 -30.20 -7.38 -5.93
CA LYS A 161 -31.16 -8.38 -5.42
C LYS A 161 -31.14 -8.50 -3.90
N SER A 162 -30.00 -8.19 -3.30
CA SER A 162 -29.77 -8.18 -1.85
C SER A 162 -28.50 -7.39 -1.53
N LEU A 163 -28.29 -7.03 -0.26
CA LEU A 163 -27.02 -6.42 0.18
C LEU A 163 -25.82 -7.33 -0.10
N LYS A 164 -25.98 -8.65 0.03
CA LYS A 164 -24.92 -9.60 -0.34
C LYS A 164 -24.63 -9.58 -1.84
N HIS A 165 -25.64 -9.41 -2.69
CA HIS A 165 -25.46 -9.26 -4.14
C HIS A 165 -24.66 -7.99 -4.46
N LEU A 166 -25.01 -6.86 -3.84
CA LEU A 166 -24.25 -5.61 -3.94
C LEU A 166 -22.80 -5.80 -3.52
N GLU A 167 -22.57 -6.37 -2.33
CA GLU A 167 -21.22 -6.61 -1.78
C GLU A 167 -20.37 -7.51 -2.67
N THR A 168 -20.95 -8.53 -3.30
CA THR A 168 -20.24 -9.38 -4.25
C THR A 168 -19.78 -8.59 -5.47
N ILE A 169 -20.70 -7.84 -6.11
CA ILE A 169 -20.36 -7.06 -7.32
C ILE A 169 -19.35 -5.96 -6.96
N TYR A 170 -19.57 -5.25 -5.84
CA TYR A 170 -18.66 -4.22 -5.36
C TYR A 170 -17.24 -4.76 -5.16
N LYS A 171 -17.09 -5.90 -4.48
CA LYS A 171 -15.76 -6.53 -4.29
C LYS A 171 -15.13 -7.02 -5.58
N GLU A 172 -15.93 -7.48 -6.52
CA GLU A 172 -15.44 -7.88 -7.84
C GLU A 172 -14.94 -6.67 -8.65
N VAL A 173 -15.68 -5.56 -8.62
CA VAL A 173 -15.24 -4.30 -9.25
C VAL A 173 -13.93 -3.82 -8.64
N LEU A 174 -13.81 -3.78 -7.30
CA LEU A 174 -12.56 -3.41 -6.63
C LEU A 174 -11.40 -4.35 -6.97
N LYS A 175 -11.63 -5.67 -6.91
CA LYS A 175 -10.61 -6.69 -7.22
C LYS A 175 -10.05 -6.52 -8.63
N ASN A 176 -10.88 -6.08 -9.56
CA ASN A 176 -10.47 -5.87 -10.95
C ASN A 176 -9.98 -4.44 -11.22
N GLY A 177 -9.71 -3.64 -10.18
CA GLY A 177 -9.12 -2.29 -10.29
C GLY A 177 -10.12 -1.12 -10.44
N GLY A 178 -11.43 -1.35 -10.28
CA GLY A 178 -12.45 -0.30 -10.41
C GLY A 178 -12.60 0.58 -9.15
N GLU A 179 -13.13 1.80 -9.28
CA GLU A 179 -13.21 2.77 -8.17
C GLU A 179 -14.30 2.43 -7.14
N GLY A 180 -15.35 1.73 -7.57
CA GLY A 180 -16.52 1.41 -6.75
C GLY A 180 -17.75 1.22 -7.63
N VAL A 181 -18.93 1.43 -7.08
CA VAL A 181 -20.20 1.25 -7.80
C VAL A 181 -21.12 2.46 -7.68
N MET A 182 -21.90 2.71 -8.71
CA MET A 182 -23.00 3.67 -8.73
C MET A 182 -24.31 2.91 -8.60
N ILE A 183 -25.27 3.44 -7.84
CA ILE A 183 -26.57 2.79 -7.59
C ILE A 183 -27.67 3.83 -7.82
N LYS A 184 -28.58 3.56 -8.75
CA LYS A 184 -29.61 4.50 -9.18
C LYS A 184 -31.01 3.90 -9.14
N ASP A 185 -31.97 4.71 -8.72
CA ASP A 185 -33.37 4.30 -8.64
C ASP A 185 -33.95 4.09 -10.05
N PRO A 186 -34.44 2.89 -10.39
CA PRO A 186 -35.03 2.61 -11.71
C PRO A 186 -36.21 3.51 -12.04
N LYS A 187 -36.92 4.05 -11.05
CA LYS A 187 -38.09 4.91 -11.24
C LYS A 187 -37.77 6.40 -11.22
N SER A 188 -36.50 6.79 -11.09
CA SER A 188 -36.12 8.19 -11.01
C SER A 188 -36.07 8.87 -12.38
N GLN A 189 -36.51 10.14 -12.40
CA GLN A 189 -36.20 11.06 -13.48
C GLN A 189 -34.73 11.51 -13.41
N TYR A 190 -34.20 12.01 -14.52
CA TYR A 190 -32.91 12.70 -14.49
C TYR A 190 -33.08 14.02 -13.73
N GLU A 191 -32.14 14.35 -12.83
CA GLU A 191 -32.17 15.60 -12.07
C GLU A 191 -30.89 16.40 -12.32
N ASP A 192 -31.01 17.71 -12.43
CA ASP A 192 -29.94 18.70 -12.62
C ASP A 192 -29.11 19.00 -11.34
N LYS A 193 -29.29 18.22 -10.28
CA LYS A 193 -28.78 18.50 -8.94
C LYS A 193 -28.21 17.26 -8.27
N ARG A 194 -27.73 17.46 -7.04
CA ARG A 194 -27.38 16.33 -6.17
C ARG A 194 -28.63 15.57 -5.75
N SER A 195 -28.78 14.38 -6.31
CA SER A 195 -29.97 13.56 -6.20
C SER A 195 -29.93 12.62 -5.01
N ASN A 196 -31.11 12.36 -4.44
CA ASN A 196 -31.33 11.26 -3.50
C ASN A 196 -31.47 9.91 -4.20
N TYR A 197 -31.70 9.91 -5.51
CA TYR A 197 -31.99 8.74 -6.33
C TYR A 197 -30.76 8.20 -7.06
N MET A 198 -29.60 8.82 -6.85
CA MET A 198 -28.31 8.37 -7.38
C MET A 198 -27.30 8.35 -6.25
N LEU A 199 -26.73 7.18 -6.01
CA LEU A 199 -25.82 6.89 -4.91
C LEU A 199 -24.50 6.37 -5.47
N LYS A 200 -23.43 6.55 -4.70
CA LYS A 200 -22.13 5.94 -4.96
C LYS A 200 -21.67 5.18 -3.72
N TYR A 201 -21.07 4.02 -3.94
CA TYR A 201 -20.49 3.19 -2.90
C TYR A 201 -19.07 2.85 -3.29
N LYS A 202 -18.11 3.39 -2.54
CA LYS A 202 -16.69 3.28 -2.82
C LYS A 202 -15.88 3.19 -1.52
N PRO A 203 -14.60 2.78 -1.58
CA PRO A 203 -13.74 2.78 -0.41
C PRO A 203 -13.54 4.22 0.10
N CYS A 204 -13.78 4.43 1.38
CA CYS A 204 -13.34 5.60 2.12
C CYS A 204 -12.30 5.16 3.13
N PHE A 205 -11.12 5.79 3.07
CA PHE A 205 -10.05 5.59 4.02
C PHE A 205 -9.92 6.85 4.86
N ASP A 206 -9.71 6.71 6.16
CA ASP A 206 -9.31 7.80 7.04
C ASP A 206 -7.85 7.67 7.47
N ALA A 207 -7.26 8.80 7.81
CA ALA A 207 -5.92 8.90 8.38
C ALA A 207 -5.78 10.21 9.17
N GLU A 208 -4.69 10.33 9.91
CA GLU A 208 -4.37 11.52 10.70
C GLU A 208 -3.26 12.35 10.06
N ALA A 209 -3.36 13.67 10.26
CA ALA A 209 -2.38 14.63 9.78
C ALA A 209 -2.24 15.78 10.77
N ILE A 210 -1.08 16.43 10.77
CA ILE A 210 -0.82 17.67 11.50
C ILE A 210 -0.89 18.86 10.55
N ILE A 211 -1.57 19.93 10.98
CA ILE A 211 -1.62 21.20 10.25
C ILE A 211 -0.28 21.91 10.40
N ILE A 212 0.37 22.19 9.28
CA ILE A 212 1.69 22.84 9.23
C ILE A 212 1.67 24.21 8.55
N ASP A 213 0.64 24.50 7.75
CA ASP A 213 0.44 25.79 7.11
C ASP A 213 -1.02 25.94 6.64
N TYR A 214 -1.38 27.12 6.12
CA TYR A 214 -2.71 27.43 5.62
C TYR A 214 -2.65 27.90 4.18
N LYS A 215 -3.63 27.48 3.39
CA LYS A 215 -3.84 27.99 2.05
C LYS A 215 -4.97 29.01 2.06
N GLU A 216 -4.72 30.20 1.53
CA GLU A 216 -5.73 31.24 1.39
C GLU A 216 -6.82 30.83 0.39
N GLY A 217 -8.08 31.18 0.71
CA GLY A 217 -9.22 30.93 -0.15
C GLY A 217 -9.25 31.88 -1.35
N ALA A 218 -9.90 31.44 -2.42
CA ALA A 218 -10.09 32.24 -3.63
C ALA A 218 -11.59 32.37 -3.95
N GLY A 219 -11.96 33.46 -4.64
CA GLY A 219 -13.35 33.74 -5.00
C GLY A 219 -14.20 34.01 -3.77
N LYS A 220 -15.29 33.27 -3.57
CA LYS A 220 -16.19 33.46 -2.41
C LYS A 220 -15.54 33.21 -1.04
N TYR A 221 -14.34 32.66 -1.00
CA TYR A 221 -13.56 32.39 0.21
C TYR A 221 -12.31 33.29 0.32
N GLU A 222 -12.22 34.35 -0.47
CA GLU A 222 -11.12 35.31 -0.39
C GLU A 222 -11.06 35.95 1.01
N GLY A 223 -9.87 36.02 1.60
CA GLY A 223 -9.67 36.42 3.00
C GLY A 223 -10.01 35.35 4.05
N MET A 224 -10.56 34.19 3.65
CA MET A 224 -10.87 33.06 4.52
C MET A 224 -9.91 31.87 4.27
N LEU A 225 -10.01 30.81 5.06
CA LEU A 225 -9.27 29.57 4.80
C LEU A 225 -9.74 28.91 3.49
N GLY A 226 -8.81 28.67 2.57
CA GLY A 226 -9.00 27.86 1.37
C GLY A 226 -8.84 26.36 1.66
N GLY A 227 -7.80 25.99 2.41
CA GLY A 227 -7.45 24.62 2.77
C GLY A 227 -6.37 24.55 3.86
N PHE A 228 -6.36 23.48 4.64
CA PHE A 228 -5.24 23.20 5.55
C PHE A 228 -4.09 22.56 4.78
N VAL A 229 -2.86 23.03 4.97
CA VAL A 229 -1.66 22.37 4.47
C VAL A 229 -1.13 21.48 5.58
N CYS A 230 -0.99 20.19 5.30
CA CYS A 230 -0.78 19.17 6.32
C CYS A 230 0.38 18.23 5.97
N ARG A 231 0.95 17.64 7.01
CA ARG A 231 1.81 16.46 6.94
C ARG A 231 1.07 15.23 7.48
N PRO A 232 1.23 14.05 6.88
CA PRO A 232 0.66 12.84 7.43
C PRO A 232 1.28 12.53 8.79
N LEU A 233 0.53 11.77 9.59
CA LEU A 233 1.04 11.20 10.83
C LEU A 233 1.16 9.68 10.67
N ILE A 234 2.28 9.14 11.13
CA ILE A 234 2.43 7.70 11.34
C ILE A 234 2.11 7.44 12.81
N SER A 235 1.01 6.74 13.05
CA SER A 235 0.62 6.32 14.39
C SER A 235 1.43 5.10 14.83
N TYR A 236 2.03 5.19 16.01
CA TYR A 236 2.68 4.10 16.72
C TYR A 236 1.88 3.68 17.97
N GLY A 237 0.56 3.89 17.93
CA GLY A 237 -0.37 3.56 19.02
C GLY A 237 -0.42 4.65 20.08
N ASN A 238 0.65 4.82 20.87
CA ASN A 238 0.69 5.76 22.00
C ASN A 238 1.24 7.15 21.68
N TYR A 239 1.85 7.31 20.51
CA TYR A 239 2.22 8.61 19.96
C TYR A 239 2.20 8.52 18.44
N SER A 240 2.15 9.67 17.81
CA SER A 240 2.33 9.82 16.37
C SER A 240 3.62 10.58 16.08
N VAL A 241 4.24 10.29 14.95
CA VAL A 241 5.34 11.09 14.42
C VAL A 241 4.91 11.72 13.10
N LYS A 242 5.55 12.85 12.77
CA LYS A 242 5.37 13.51 11.49
C LYS A 242 5.97 12.61 10.41
N ASP A 243 5.18 12.27 9.42
CA ASP A 243 5.67 11.64 8.20
C ASP A 243 6.22 12.74 7.28
N GLU A 244 7.54 12.78 7.12
CA GLU A 244 8.22 13.78 6.29
C GLU A 244 8.21 13.43 4.78
N SER A 245 7.55 12.32 4.39
CA SER A 245 7.55 11.86 3.00
C SER A 245 6.86 12.82 2.03
N TYR A 246 5.81 13.53 2.46
CA TYR A 246 5.14 14.52 1.61
C TYR A 246 4.25 15.51 2.37
N ILE A 247 4.00 16.65 1.72
CA ILE A 247 3.01 17.65 2.12
C ILE A 247 1.82 17.60 1.15
N PHE A 248 0.62 17.78 1.70
CA PHE A 248 -0.64 17.82 0.94
C PHE A 248 -1.63 18.83 1.52
N SER A 249 -2.64 19.21 0.73
CA SER A 249 -3.70 20.15 1.17
C SER A 249 -5.00 19.42 1.41
N ILE A 250 -5.66 19.72 2.52
CA ILE A 250 -6.96 19.19 2.95
C ILE A 250 -8.04 20.26 2.76
N SER A 251 -9.19 19.83 2.24
CA SER A 251 -10.37 20.67 2.01
C SER A 251 -11.57 20.16 2.83
N GLY A 252 -12.78 20.67 2.60
CA GLY A 252 -14.00 20.09 3.20
C GLY A 252 -14.46 20.72 4.52
N MET A 253 -13.80 21.78 4.99
CA MET A 253 -14.24 22.58 6.13
C MET A 253 -15.50 23.38 5.80
N ASP A 254 -16.36 23.56 6.80
CA ASP A 254 -17.51 24.47 6.74
C ASP A 254 -17.10 25.94 6.87
N ASP A 255 -18.05 26.86 6.65
CA ASP A 255 -17.77 28.29 6.61
C ASP A 255 -17.34 28.83 7.99
N ASN A 256 -17.85 28.26 9.10
CA ASN A 256 -17.47 28.67 10.45
C ASN A 256 -16.00 28.34 10.76
N ILE A 257 -15.54 27.15 10.38
CA ILE A 257 -14.12 26.79 10.48
C ILE A 257 -13.31 27.70 9.56
N ARG A 258 -13.78 28.01 8.35
CA ARG A 258 -13.03 28.86 7.39
C ARG A 258 -12.82 30.29 7.88
N ASP A 259 -13.76 30.84 8.62
CA ASP A 259 -13.65 32.18 9.22
C ASP A 259 -12.71 32.21 10.42
N ASN A 260 -12.75 31.16 11.26
CA ASN A 260 -12.12 31.16 12.58
C ASN A 260 -10.96 30.17 12.73
N TYR A 261 -10.39 29.70 11.62
CA TYR A 261 -9.41 28.60 11.62
C TYR A 261 -8.13 28.90 12.41
N LYS A 262 -7.70 30.17 12.50
CA LYS A 262 -6.49 30.54 13.24
C LYS A 262 -6.64 30.29 14.75
N ASP A 263 -7.85 30.50 15.27
CA ASP A 263 -8.17 30.29 16.68
C ASP A 263 -8.61 28.85 16.96
N THR A 264 -9.39 28.26 16.05
CA THR A 264 -9.98 26.93 16.24
C THR A 264 -9.06 25.79 15.81
N HIS A 265 -8.16 26.03 14.85
CA HIS A 265 -7.25 25.04 14.26
C HIS A 265 -5.85 25.66 14.06
N PRO A 266 -5.19 26.13 15.13
CA PRO A 266 -3.84 26.69 15.04
C PRO A 266 -2.83 25.68 14.47
N LEU A 267 -1.67 26.16 14.01
CA LEU A 267 -0.59 25.29 13.54
C LEU A 267 -0.21 24.29 14.63
N GLY A 268 0.06 23.04 14.24
CA GLY A 268 0.29 21.93 15.16
C GLY A 268 -0.97 21.14 15.53
N THR A 269 -2.16 21.65 15.20
CA THR A 269 -3.42 20.90 15.43
C THR A 269 -3.43 19.59 14.64
N VAL A 270 -3.74 18.50 15.31
CA VAL A 270 -3.92 17.18 14.68
C VAL A 270 -5.35 17.02 14.25
N ILE A 271 -5.55 16.53 13.03
CA ILE A 271 -6.86 16.34 12.41
C ILE A 271 -6.96 14.95 11.81
N THR A 272 -8.16 14.37 11.86
CA THR A 272 -8.53 13.23 11.03
C THR A 272 -9.07 13.75 9.71
N TYR A 273 -8.65 13.12 8.62
CA TYR A 273 -9.14 13.38 7.28
C TYR A 273 -9.48 12.08 6.56
N GLU A 274 -10.44 12.17 5.64
CA GLU A 274 -10.85 11.05 4.80
C GLU A 274 -10.36 11.26 3.36
N TYR A 275 -9.98 10.19 2.66
CA TYR A 275 -9.45 10.24 1.30
C TYR A 275 -9.91 9.05 0.44
N SER A 276 -9.88 9.23 -0.89
CA SER A 276 -10.42 8.27 -1.89
C SER A 276 -9.34 7.40 -2.54
N GLY A 277 -8.32 7.00 -1.78
CA GLY A 277 -7.11 6.31 -2.26
C GLY A 277 -5.88 7.23 -2.43
N LYS A 278 -4.72 6.69 -2.82
CA LYS A 278 -3.45 7.44 -2.92
C LYS A 278 -3.03 7.67 -4.38
N THR A 279 -2.22 8.69 -4.65
CA THR A 279 -1.47 8.84 -5.90
C THR A 279 -0.26 7.91 -5.90
N ASP A 280 0.41 7.74 -7.04
CA ASP A 280 1.63 6.94 -7.17
C ASP A 280 2.77 7.44 -6.27
N SER A 281 2.79 8.74 -6.01
CA SER A 281 3.69 9.39 -5.04
C SER A 281 3.24 9.25 -3.59
N GLY A 282 2.20 8.45 -3.31
CA GLY A 282 1.69 8.16 -1.98
C GLY A 282 0.73 9.21 -1.39
N LYS A 283 0.49 10.33 -2.07
CA LYS A 283 -0.35 11.43 -1.54
C LYS A 283 -1.84 11.04 -1.54
N PRO A 284 -2.62 11.41 -0.52
CA PRO A 284 -4.05 11.13 -0.49
C PRO A 284 -4.81 11.88 -1.59
N ARG A 285 -5.70 11.19 -2.31
CA ARG A 285 -6.58 11.76 -3.33
C ARG A 285 -7.85 12.32 -2.69
N PHE A 286 -8.14 13.58 -3.00
CA PHE A 286 -9.31 14.34 -2.51
C PHE A 286 -9.50 14.31 -0.99
N PRO A 287 -8.47 14.65 -0.19
CA PRO A 287 -8.56 14.61 1.26
C PRO A 287 -9.55 15.65 1.79
N ARG A 288 -10.40 15.22 2.73
CA ARG A 288 -11.45 16.02 3.36
C ARG A 288 -11.33 16.00 4.86
N TYR A 289 -11.36 17.17 5.47
CA TYR A 289 -11.37 17.36 6.90
C TYR A 289 -12.59 16.67 7.52
N ILE A 290 -12.37 15.96 8.63
CA ILE A 290 -13.42 15.31 9.42
C ILE A 290 -13.52 15.96 10.80
N ARG A 291 -12.44 15.95 11.59
CA ARG A 291 -12.44 16.45 12.98
C ARG A 291 -11.03 16.72 13.50
N ILE A 292 -10.93 17.51 14.58
CA ILE A 292 -9.73 17.63 15.42
C ILE A 292 -9.53 16.34 16.23
N ARG A 293 -8.27 16.02 16.52
CA ARG A 293 -7.83 14.95 17.42
C ARG A 293 -6.91 15.54 18.50
N ASP A 294 -7.45 15.75 19.69
CA ASP A 294 -6.72 16.22 20.87
C ASP A 294 -6.13 15.05 21.70
N ASP A 295 -6.51 13.82 21.37
CA ASP A 295 -6.08 12.58 22.00
C ASP A 295 -4.73 12.06 21.47
N ILE A 296 -4.18 12.67 20.41
CA ILE A 296 -2.94 12.21 19.76
C ILE A 296 -1.75 13.03 20.27
N VAL A 297 -0.82 12.34 20.93
CA VAL A 297 0.47 12.91 21.33
C VAL A 297 1.43 12.84 20.16
N ILE A 298 1.89 14.00 19.67
CA ILE A 298 2.98 14.06 18.69
C ILE A 298 4.30 14.15 19.45
N LYS A 299 5.23 13.23 19.15
CA LYS A 299 6.63 13.44 19.54
C LYS A 299 7.26 14.35 18.50
N ASP A 300 7.58 15.57 18.93
CA ASP A 300 8.38 16.47 18.12
C ASP A 300 9.75 15.85 17.90
N ASP A 301 10.06 15.60 16.63
CA ASP A 301 11.44 15.56 16.17
C ASP A 301 11.84 17.03 16.06
N ASP A 302 12.59 17.52 17.06
CA ASP A 302 13.09 18.88 17.11
C ASP A 302 13.98 19.12 15.89
N GLY A 303 13.45 19.79 14.87
CA GLY A 303 14.07 20.10 13.57
C GLY A 303 15.31 20.99 13.63
N THR A 304 16.33 20.56 14.38
CA THR A 304 17.67 21.17 14.48
C THR A 304 18.78 20.11 14.32
N SER A 305 18.44 19.01 13.63
CA SER A 305 19.22 17.77 13.56
C SER A 305 19.76 17.44 12.16
N ASP A 306 19.42 18.23 11.14
CA ASP A 306 19.72 17.88 9.75
C ASP A 306 21.21 17.66 9.52
N LYS A 307 22.10 18.48 10.09
CA LYS A 307 23.55 18.29 9.90
C LYS A 307 24.10 17.18 10.77
N ARG A 308 23.71 17.10 12.04
CA ARG A 308 24.10 16.00 12.95
C ARG A 308 23.73 14.64 12.36
N ASP A 309 22.50 14.47 11.92
CA ASP A 309 21.99 13.21 11.40
C ASP A 309 22.57 12.91 10.01
N MET A 310 22.82 13.92 9.19
CA MET A 310 23.56 13.77 7.94
C MET A 310 25.00 13.27 8.18
N ILE A 311 25.71 13.83 9.16
CA ILE A 311 27.04 13.35 9.55
C ILE A 311 26.95 11.88 10.00
N ILE A 312 25.99 11.55 10.85
CA ILE A 312 25.79 10.17 11.35
C ILE A 312 25.46 9.23 10.20
N SER A 313 24.60 9.63 9.26
CA SER A 313 24.23 8.86 8.08
C SER A 313 25.44 8.58 7.20
N ILE A 314 26.19 9.63 6.84
CA ILE A 314 27.41 9.53 6.03
C ILE A 314 28.46 8.65 6.72
N PHE A 315 28.66 8.79 8.03
CA PHE A 315 29.62 7.98 8.79
C PHE A 315 29.19 6.52 8.90
N ASN A 316 27.89 6.22 9.00
CA ASN A 316 27.39 4.86 8.92
C ASN A 316 27.66 4.25 7.54
N SER A 317 27.40 4.98 6.45
CA SER A 317 27.66 4.51 5.08
C SER A 317 29.14 4.22 4.85
N LEU A 318 30.03 5.13 5.27
CA LEU A 318 31.48 4.94 5.21
C LEU A 318 31.94 3.76 6.08
N GLY A 319 31.44 3.66 7.32
CA GLY A 319 31.78 2.58 8.24
C GLY A 319 31.36 1.21 7.71
N ASN A 320 30.17 1.11 7.15
CA ASN A 320 29.65 -0.13 6.55
C ASN A 320 30.47 -0.52 5.31
N PHE A 321 30.78 0.43 4.43
CA PHE A 321 31.61 0.20 3.26
C PHE A 321 33.00 -0.35 3.63
N GLU A 322 33.70 0.31 4.56
CA GLU A 322 35.04 -0.14 5.00
C GLU A 322 34.97 -1.51 5.68
N LYS A 323 33.95 -1.75 6.50
CA LYS A 323 33.77 -3.04 7.20
C LYS A 323 33.56 -4.18 6.21
N ALA A 324 32.73 -3.94 5.19
CA ALA A 324 32.45 -4.92 4.15
C ALA A 324 33.71 -5.24 3.31
N ASN A 325 34.60 -4.26 3.13
CA ASN A 325 35.89 -4.42 2.45
C ASN A 325 37.02 -4.99 3.34
N GLY A 326 36.72 -5.45 4.56
CA GLY A 326 37.70 -6.05 5.47
C GLY A 326 38.55 -5.03 6.24
N GLU A 327 38.31 -3.74 6.07
CA GLU A 327 39.04 -2.64 6.72
C GLU A 327 38.44 -2.34 8.10
N VAL A 328 38.42 -3.35 8.97
CA VAL A 328 37.75 -3.31 10.30
C VAL A 328 38.24 -2.14 11.16
N PHE A 329 39.53 -1.81 11.10
CA PHE A 329 40.10 -0.69 11.85
C PHE A 329 39.56 0.68 11.39
N LYS A 330 39.37 0.88 10.09
CA LYS A 330 38.78 2.11 9.53
C LYS A 330 37.30 2.20 9.83
N ALA A 331 36.56 1.11 9.64
CA ALA A 331 35.16 0.99 10.02
C ALA A 331 34.91 1.38 11.48
N ASN A 332 35.69 0.79 12.40
CA ASN A 332 35.57 1.09 13.83
C ASN A 332 35.89 2.55 14.16
N ALA A 333 36.74 3.23 13.39
CA ALA A 333 37.01 4.65 13.60
C ALA A 333 35.74 5.51 13.38
N TYR A 334 34.93 5.21 12.37
CA TYR A 334 33.63 5.89 12.15
C TYR A 334 32.62 5.53 13.24
N PHE A 335 32.41 4.23 13.50
CA PHE A 335 31.39 3.78 14.47
C PHE A 335 31.65 4.26 15.90
N LYS A 336 32.92 4.40 16.30
CA LYS A 336 33.30 4.86 17.65
C LYS A 336 32.85 6.31 17.94
N VAL A 337 32.76 7.15 16.91
CA VAL A 337 32.42 8.57 17.05
C VAL A 337 30.89 8.79 17.05
N ILE A 338 30.12 7.93 16.38
CA ILE A 338 28.66 8.07 16.23
C ILE A 338 27.89 8.20 17.56
N PRO A 339 28.13 7.38 18.60
CA PRO A 339 27.43 7.54 19.89
C PRO A 339 27.64 8.91 20.54
N HIS A 340 28.83 9.49 20.36
CA HIS A 340 29.15 10.80 20.91
C HIS A 340 28.46 11.92 20.12
N LEU A 341 28.35 11.78 18.79
CA LEU A 341 27.59 12.71 17.95
C LEU A 341 26.09 12.70 18.30
N LYS A 342 25.52 11.54 18.61
CA LYS A 342 24.12 11.41 19.07
C LYS A 342 23.84 12.14 20.38
N ASN A 343 24.85 12.35 21.23
CA ASN A 343 24.71 13.10 22.49
C ASN A 343 24.73 14.62 22.29
N ILE A 344 25.02 15.11 21.08
CA ILE A 344 24.92 16.53 20.75
C ILE A 344 23.45 16.84 20.49
N GLN A 345 22.88 17.71 21.34
CA GLN A 345 21.43 17.97 21.34
C GLN A 345 20.93 18.67 20.06
N ASN A 346 21.73 19.57 19.47
CA ASN A 346 21.37 20.29 18.25
C ASN A 346 22.62 20.70 17.44
N ASP A 347 22.42 21.12 16.19
CA ASP A 347 23.50 21.53 15.28
C ASP A 347 24.36 22.69 15.81
N SER A 348 23.85 23.54 16.73
CA SER A 348 24.67 24.58 17.38
C SER A 348 25.78 23.99 18.25
N GLY A 349 25.65 22.74 18.67
CA GLY A 349 26.68 21.99 19.38
C GLY A 349 27.80 21.44 18.51
N LEU A 350 27.70 21.50 17.17
CA LEU A 350 28.71 21.01 16.21
C LEU A 350 29.88 21.99 16.02
N THR A 351 30.33 22.64 17.09
CA THR A 351 31.50 23.52 17.04
C THR A 351 32.79 22.71 17.01
N VAL A 352 33.86 23.28 16.45
CA VAL A 352 35.19 22.63 16.38
C VAL A 352 35.71 22.27 17.78
N GLU A 353 35.43 23.10 18.78
CA GLU A 353 35.85 22.88 20.17
C GLU A 353 35.14 21.68 20.79
N ASN A 354 33.81 21.60 20.63
CA ASN A 354 33.02 20.47 21.10
C ASN A 354 33.45 19.17 20.41
N LEU A 355 33.67 19.19 19.09
CA LEU A 355 34.08 18.01 18.33
C LEU A 355 35.49 17.53 18.71
N LYS A 356 36.43 18.43 18.98
CA LYS A 356 37.78 18.06 19.46
C LYS A 356 37.77 17.37 20.81
N SER A 357 36.75 17.58 21.64
CA SER A 357 36.61 16.90 22.93
C SER A 357 36.19 15.44 22.82
N ILE A 358 35.72 15.00 21.64
CA ILE A 358 35.22 13.63 21.43
C ILE A 358 36.37 12.63 21.39
N LYS A 359 36.37 11.70 22.35
CA LYS A 359 37.38 10.64 22.46
C LYS A 359 37.34 9.71 21.24
N GLY A 360 38.39 9.74 20.43
CA GLY A 360 38.52 8.92 19.22
C GLY A 360 38.25 9.68 17.90
N LEU A 361 37.88 10.95 17.97
CA LEU A 361 37.74 11.84 16.82
C LEU A 361 39.11 12.47 16.49
N GLY A 362 39.83 11.89 15.53
CA GLY A 362 41.11 12.41 15.05
C GLY A 362 40.97 13.51 13.98
N LYS A 363 42.08 14.17 13.64
CA LYS A 363 42.12 15.27 12.64
C LYS A 363 41.41 14.94 11.32
N SER A 364 41.59 13.72 10.80
CA SER A 364 40.97 13.27 9.53
C SER A 364 39.45 13.12 9.60
N LEU A 365 38.89 12.74 10.75
CA LEU A 365 37.44 12.67 10.95
C LEU A 365 36.85 14.06 11.19
N LEU A 366 37.57 14.92 11.92
CA LEU A 366 37.19 16.31 12.11
C LEU A 366 37.05 17.05 10.78
N THR A 367 38.04 16.91 9.89
CA THR A 367 37.99 17.51 8.54
C THR A 367 36.76 17.05 7.77
N LYS A 368 36.42 15.76 7.80
CA LYS A 368 35.21 15.24 7.12
C LYS A 368 33.92 15.81 7.70
N ILE A 369 33.84 15.94 9.03
CA ILE A 369 32.66 16.53 9.68
C ILE A 369 32.51 17.99 9.25
N GLN A 370 33.59 18.76 9.21
CA GLN A 370 33.56 20.14 8.75
C GLN A 370 33.15 20.24 7.27
N GLU A 371 33.71 19.40 6.40
CA GLU A 371 33.30 19.30 4.99
C GLU A 371 31.81 18.99 4.85
N ILE A 372 31.26 18.06 5.65
CA ILE A 372 29.84 17.69 5.63
C ILE A 372 28.97 18.86 6.11
N ILE A 373 29.39 19.58 7.17
CA ILE A 373 28.65 20.74 7.70
C ILE A 373 28.56 21.88 6.68
N GLU A 374 29.63 22.07 5.90
CA GLU A 374 29.77 23.14 4.89
C GLU A 374 29.11 22.78 3.56
N THR A 375 29.28 21.56 3.08
CA THR A 375 28.93 21.17 1.70
C THR A 375 27.78 20.16 1.61
N GLY A 376 27.38 19.57 2.73
CA GLY A 376 26.43 18.45 2.77
C GLY A 376 27.04 17.08 2.40
N SER A 377 28.35 17.00 2.15
CA SER A 377 29.04 15.75 1.79
C SER A 377 30.52 15.78 2.21
N CYS A 378 31.27 14.72 1.90
CA CYS A 378 32.73 14.76 1.90
C CYS A 378 33.30 13.89 0.76
N PRO A 379 34.53 14.14 0.28
CA PRO A 379 35.11 13.40 -0.84
C PRO A 379 35.19 11.88 -0.63
N ALA A 380 35.28 11.43 0.63
CA ALA A 380 35.24 10.00 0.93
C ALA A 380 33.85 9.41 0.66
N TYR A 381 32.79 10.12 1.03
CA TYR A 381 31.41 9.71 0.80
C TYR A 381 31.02 9.85 -0.67
N ASP A 382 31.43 10.92 -1.36
CA ASP A 382 31.14 11.12 -2.78
C ASP A 382 31.65 9.99 -3.68
N ARG A 383 32.72 9.30 -3.27
CA ARG A 383 33.25 8.13 -3.99
C ARG A 383 32.42 6.87 -3.82
N ILE A 384 31.58 6.79 -2.78
CA ILE A 384 30.81 5.60 -2.44
C ILE A 384 29.30 5.81 -2.44
N LYS A 385 28.82 7.07 -2.48
CA LYS A 385 27.39 7.39 -2.39
C LYS A 385 26.59 6.84 -3.57
N ASP A 386 27.24 6.68 -4.73
CA ASP A 386 26.70 6.09 -5.95
C ASP A 386 27.28 4.66 -6.18
N TYR A 387 28.01 4.11 -5.21
CA TYR A 387 28.56 2.76 -5.29
C TYR A 387 27.50 1.75 -4.85
N ASP A 388 26.85 1.12 -5.83
CA ASP A 388 26.03 -0.07 -5.58
C ASP A 388 26.96 -1.22 -5.19
N ASP A 389 27.06 -1.46 -3.88
CA ASP A 389 27.79 -2.59 -3.36
C ASP A 389 27.14 -3.87 -3.86
N ILE A 390 27.75 -4.47 -4.87
CA ILE A 390 27.30 -5.71 -5.48
C ILE A 390 27.10 -6.85 -4.48
N ARG A 391 27.77 -6.81 -3.31
CA ARG A 391 27.50 -7.79 -2.25
C ARG A 391 26.04 -7.73 -1.80
N GLN A 392 25.40 -6.55 -1.81
CA GLN A 392 23.98 -6.38 -1.51
C GLN A 392 23.11 -7.05 -2.57
N VAL A 393 23.47 -6.92 -3.85
CA VAL A 393 22.80 -7.63 -4.94
C VAL A 393 22.86 -9.14 -4.72
N PHE A 394 24.04 -9.68 -4.41
CA PHE A 394 24.22 -11.11 -4.11
C PHE A 394 23.53 -11.55 -2.81
N MET A 395 23.45 -10.70 -1.80
CA MET A 395 22.72 -10.99 -0.55
C MET A 395 21.20 -11.06 -0.76
N GLY A 396 20.68 -10.58 -1.89
CA GLY A 396 19.31 -10.84 -2.30
C GLY A 396 19.05 -12.31 -2.66
N ILE A 397 20.10 -13.09 -2.99
CA ILE A 397 19.98 -14.52 -3.26
C ILE A 397 19.75 -15.25 -1.93
N HIS A 398 18.67 -16.03 -1.85
CA HIS A 398 18.35 -16.76 -0.64
C HIS A 398 19.50 -17.67 -0.19
N GLY A 399 19.90 -17.58 1.08
CA GLY A 399 21.01 -18.36 1.64
C GLY A 399 22.40 -17.75 1.41
N ILE A 400 22.52 -16.57 0.79
CA ILE A 400 23.77 -15.82 0.68
C ILE A 400 23.83 -14.74 1.75
N GLY A 401 24.75 -14.90 2.70
CA GLY A 401 25.10 -13.86 3.68
C GLY A 401 26.34 -13.05 3.28
N PRO A 402 26.74 -12.06 4.10
CA PRO A 402 27.85 -11.14 3.78
C PRO A 402 29.16 -11.84 3.42
N LYS A 403 29.47 -12.96 4.09
CA LYS A 403 30.68 -13.75 3.81
C LYS A 403 30.67 -14.33 2.39
N ASN A 404 29.60 -15.05 2.04
CA ASN A 404 29.50 -15.70 0.73
C ASN A 404 29.40 -14.66 -0.39
N ALA A 405 28.69 -13.55 -0.17
CA ALA A 405 28.65 -12.44 -1.12
C ALA A 405 30.05 -11.86 -1.39
N ALA A 406 30.88 -11.69 -0.36
CA ALA A 406 32.27 -11.24 -0.54
C ALA A 406 33.13 -12.27 -1.29
N GLU A 407 32.91 -13.57 -1.07
CA GLU A 407 33.59 -14.65 -1.81
C GLU A 407 33.22 -14.64 -3.30
N LEU A 408 31.94 -14.39 -3.65
CA LEU A 408 31.51 -14.24 -5.05
C LEU A 408 32.17 -13.04 -5.74
N VAL A 409 32.24 -11.90 -5.06
CA VAL A 409 32.95 -10.72 -5.59
C VAL A 409 34.43 -11.03 -5.80
N LYS A 410 35.05 -11.72 -4.84
CA LYS A 410 36.46 -12.14 -4.94
C LYS A 410 36.70 -13.14 -6.09
N ALA A 411 35.72 -13.99 -6.38
CA ALA A 411 35.74 -14.89 -7.53
C ALA A 411 35.54 -14.16 -8.87
N GLY A 412 35.20 -12.87 -8.84
CA GLY A 412 35.13 -12.01 -10.02
C GLY A 412 33.72 -11.75 -10.55
N PHE A 413 32.67 -12.24 -9.86
CA PHE A 413 31.29 -12.00 -10.27
C PHE A 413 30.88 -10.54 -10.06
N LYS A 414 30.24 -9.96 -11.08
CA LYS A 414 29.82 -8.56 -11.16
C LYS A 414 28.32 -8.36 -11.40
N SER A 415 27.54 -9.43 -11.55
CA SER A 415 26.09 -9.33 -11.65
C SER A 415 25.39 -10.67 -11.32
N ILE A 416 24.06 -10.65 -11.16
CA ILE A 416 23.24 -11.87 -11.10
C ILE A 416 23.37 -12.68 -12.39
N GLU A 417 23.50 -12.00 -13.52
CA GLU A 417 23.62 -12.62 -14.84
C GLU A 417 24.98 -13.34 -15.01
N ASP A 418 26.04 -12.84 -14.38
CA ASP A 418 27.33 -13.51 -14.35
C ASP A 418 27.24 -14.85 -13.61
N LEU A 419 26.45 -14.91 -12.53
CA LEU A 419 26.21 -16.14 -11.78
C LEU A 419 25.38 -17.13 -12.60
N ARG A 420 24.33 -16.66 -13.30
CA ARG A 420 23.48 -17.50 -14.17
C ARG A 420 24.23 -18.09 -15.35
N ASN A 421 25.14 -17.32 -15.93
CA ASN A 421 25.94 -17.74 -17.08
C ASN A 421 27.22 -18.49 -16.67
N CYS A 422 27.47 -18.69 -15.38
CA CYS A 422 28.63 -19.43 -14.91
C CYS A 422 28.47 -20.93 -15.19
N PRO A 423 29.31 -21.55 -16.04
CA PRO A 423 29.16 -22.97 -16.38
C PRO A 423 29.37 -23.91 -15.19
N ASN A 424 30.13 -23.47 -14.18
CA ASN A 424 30.48 -24.26 -12.99
C ASN A 424 29.92 -23.59 -11.71
N ILE A 425 28.69 -23.06 -11.75
CA ILE A 425 28.09 -22.33 -10.62
C ILE A 425 28.04 -23.15 -9.33
N GLU A 426 28.00 -24.49 -9.42
CA GLU A 426 28.02 -25.44 -8.30
C GLU A 426 29.31 -25.35 -7.45
N ASP A 427 30.42 -24.86 -8.02
CA ASP A 427 31.67 -24.61 -7.28
C ASP A 427 31.55 -23.41 -6.34
N HIS A 428 30.55 -22.55 -6.57
CA HIS A 428 30.37 -21.27 -5.87
C HIS A 428 29.09 -21.23 -5.02
N LEU A 429 28.03 -21.90 -5.44
CA LEU A 429 26.72 -21.91 -4.78
C LEU A 429 26.28 -23.32 -4.41
N ASN A 430 25.71 -23.48 -3.22
CA ASN A 430 25.03 -24.74 -2.86
C ASN A 430 23.62 -24.81 -3.48
N ASN A 431 22.99 -25.99 -3.42
CA ASN A 431 21.66 -26.22 -4.00
C ASN A 431 20.60 -25.20 -3.57
N VAL A 432 20.57 -24.81 -2.30
CA VAL A 432 19.60 -23.84 -1.77
C VAL A 432 19.85 -22.45 -2.34
N GLN A 433 21.11 -22.06 -2.50
CA GLN A 433 21.50 -20.78 -3.11
C GLN A 433 21.25 -20.78 -4.62
N MET A 434 21.41 -21.91 -5.30
CA MET A 434 21.06 -22.04 -6.72
C MET A 434 19.55 -21.87 -6.94
N ILE A 435 18.72 -22.48 -6.09
CA ILE A 435 17.26 -22.20 -6.09
C ILE A 435 17.02 -20.71 -5.80
N GLY A 436 17.72 -20.13 -4.82
CA GLY A 436 17.62 -18.70 -4.52
C GLY A 436 17.98 -17.79 -5.70
N LEU A 437 18.90 -18.24 -6.58
CA LEU A 437 19.32 -17.53 -7.80
C LEU A 437 18.28 -17.67 -8.93
N GLU A 438 17.67 -18.85 -9.05
CA GLU A 438 16.60 -19.12 -10.02
C GLU A 438 15.39 -18.21 -9.78
N TYR A 439 14.97 -18.06 -8.53
CA TYR A 439 13.79 -17.26 -8.15
C TYR A 439 14.15 -15.83 -7.69
N TYR A 440 15.35 -15.34 -8.01
CA TYR A 440 15.89 -14.10 -7.43
C TYR A 440 14.92 -12.92 -7.50
N GLU A 441 14.40 -12.62 -8.71
CA GLU A 441 13.52 -11.49 -8.97
C GLU A 441 12.21 -11.61 -8.18
N ASP A 442 11.57 -12.78 -8.25
CA ASP A 442 10.30 -13.08 -7.57
C ASP A 442 10.43 -12.91 -6.05
N LEU A 443 11.56 -13.37 -5.48
CA LEU A 443 11.81 -13.31 -4.04
C LEU A 443 12.21 -11.91 -3.53
N GLN A 444 12.57 -10.97 -4.43
CA GLN A 444 12.79 -9.57 -4.04
C GLN A 444 11.46 -8.79 -3.92
N LEU A 445 10.38 -9.28 -4.54
CA LEU A 445 9.11 -8.57 -4.56
C LEU A 445 8.40 -8.66 -3.20
N ARG A 446 7.90 -7.53 -2.72
CA ARG A 446 6.97 -7.48 -1.57
C ARG A 446 5.66 -8.19 -1.94
N ILE A 447 5.04 -8.82 -0.95
CA ILE A 447 3.77 -9.53 -1.07
C ILE A 447 2.65 -8.63 -0.56
N PRO A 448 1.77 -8.10 -1.42
CA PRO A 448 0.62 -7.31 -0.97
C PRO A 448 -0.23 -8.10 0.02
N ARG A 449 -0.77 -7.43 1.04
CA ARG A 449 -1.61 -8.07 2.07
C ARG A 449 -2.78 -8.85 1.46
N GLU A 450 -3.39 -8.33 0.39
CA GLU A 450 -4.48 -8.99 -0.32
C GLU A 450 -4.05 -10.34 -0.93
N GLU A 451 -2.82 -10.42 -1.44
CA GLU A 451 -2.26 -11.66 -1.96
C GLU A 451 -2.19 -12.72 -0.85
N ILE A 452 -1.70 -12.36 0.33
CA ILE A 452 -1.61 -13.26 1.49
C ILE A 452 -3.00 -13.75 1.93
N VAL A 453 -4.05 -12.94 1.79
CA VAL A 453 -5.44 -13.38 2.04
C VAL A 453 -5.84 -14.53 1.09
N TYR A 454 -5.38 -14.50 -0.17
CA TYR A 454 -5.61 -15.61 -1.11
C TYR A 454 -4.84 -16.86 -0.72
N HIS A 455 -3.57 -16.73 -0.35
CA HIS A 455 -2.77 -17.83 0.21
C HIS A 455 -3.46 -18.42 1.46
N GLU A 456 -3.92 -17.59 2.39
CA GLU A 456 -4.61 -18.02 3.61
C GLU A 456 -5.87 -18.84 3.31
N ARG A 457 -6.67 -18.39 2.34
CA ARG A 457 -7.88 -19.11 1.91
C ARG A 457 -7.53 -20.48 1.33
N TYR A 458 -6.50 -20.56 0.50
CA TYR A 458 -6.05 -21.81 -0.10
C TYR A 458 -5.48 -22.77 0.95
N LEU A 459 -4.59 -22.28 1.82
CA LEU A 459 -3.99 -23.07 2.91
C LEU A 459 -5.07 -23.65 3.84
N LYS A 460 -6.11 -22.87 4.17
CA LYS A 460 -7.27 -23.34 4.93
C LYS A 460 -8.10 -24.39 4.19
N GLN A 461 -8.13 -24.38 2.86
CA GLN A 461 -8.78 -25.44 2.07
C GLN A 461 -7.95 -26.73 2.10
N VAL A 462 -6.63 -26.65 1.89
CA VAL A 462 -5.74 -27.80 1.98
C VAL A 462 -5.79 -28.44 3.36
N HIS A 463 -5.80 -27.63 4.42
CA HIS A 463 -5.99 -28.10 5.78
C HIS A 463 -7.29 -28.93 5.96
N LYS A 464 -8.38 -28.55 5.29
CA LYS A 464 -9.64 -29.33 5.31
C LYS A 464 -9.50 -30.65 4.52
N LEU A 465 -8.76 -30.65 3.42
CA LEU A 465 -8.54 -31.84 2.59
C LEU A 465 -7.66 -32.90 3.26
N CYS A 466 -6.84 -32.52 4.24
CA CYS A 466 -6.03 -33.46 5.04
C CYS A 466 -6.83 -34.21 6.13
N ASP A 467 -8.18 -34.11 6.12
CA ASP A 467 -9.08 -34.66 7.15
C ASP A 467 -8.63 -34.35 8.58
N ILE A 468 -8.06 -33.16 8.78
CA ILE A 468 -7.61 -32.72 10.10
C ILE A 468 -8.86 -32.32 10.91
N PRO A 469 -9.18 -33.01 12.02
CA PRO A 469 -10.41 -32.70 12.76
C PRO A 469 -10.38 -31.29 13.34
N LYS A 470 -11.52 -30.59 13.32
CA LYS A 470 -11.63 -29.23 13.89
C LYS A 470 -11.13 -29.20 15.34
N GLY A 471 -10.33 -28.19 15.66
CA GLY A 471 -9.75 -28.00 17.00
C GLY A 471 -8.52 -28.85 17.32
N THR A 472 -8.08 -29.73 16.41
CA THR A 472 -6.84 -30.51 16.60
C THR A 472 -5.58 -29.75 16.18
N VAL A 473 -5.75 -28.78 15.27
CA VAL A 473 -4.68 -27.91 14.77
C VAL A 473 -5.08 -26.46 14.96
N HIS A 474 -4.13 -25.65 15.43
CA HIS A 474 -4.23 -24.19 15.39
C HIS A 474 -3.31 -23.67 14.29
N PHE A 475 -3.90 -22.98 13.30
CA PHE A 475 -3.23 -22.49 12.11
C PHE A 475 -3.31 -20.97 12.09
N THR A 476 -2.15 -20.29 12.11
CA THR A 476 -2.08 -18.83 12.13
C THR A 476 -1.02 -18.35 11.17
N ILE A 477 -1.37 -17.43 10.26
CA ILE A 477 -0.36 -16.66 9.53
C ILE A 477 0.15 -15.56 10.47
N ALA A 478 1.44 -15.57 10.74
CA ALA A 478 2.12 -14.72 11.71
C ALA A 478 2.85 -13.57 10.99
N GLY A 479 4.05 -13.22 11.46
CA GLY A 479 4.93 -12.25 10.81
C GLY A 479 4.31 -10.87 10.64
N SER A 480 4.80 -10.16 9.63
CA SER A 480 4.32 -8.81 9.26
C SER A 480 2.83 -8.80 8.91
N TYR A 481 2.27 -9.91 8.42
CA TYR A 481 0.83 -10.06 8.18
C TYR A 481 0.01 -9.96 9.47
N ARG A 482 0.41 -10.67 10.55
CA ARG A 482 -0.26 -10.57 11.86
C ARG A 482 -0.06 -9.20 12.52
N ARG A 483 1.04 -8.50 12.20
CA ARG A 483 1.28 -7.10 12.62
C ARG A 483 0.50 -6.06 11.81
N GLY A 484 -0.38 -6.48 10.90
CA GLY A 484 -1.25 -5.56 10.16
C GLY A 484 -0.55 -4.76 9.06
N LYS A 485 0.66 -5.14 8.64
CA LYS A 485 1.35 -4.43 7.54
C LYS A 485 0.59 -4.59 6.21
N VAL A 486 0.72 -3.56 5.36
CA VAL A 486 0.08 -3.48 4.04
C VAL A 486 0.73 -4.44 3.02
N ASP A 487 1.97 -4.83 3.27
CA ASP A 487 2.71 -5.85 2.54
C ASP A 487 3.64 -6.64 3.49
N SER A 488 4.10 -7.81 3.02
CA SER A 488 5.04 -8.69 3.72
C SER A 488 6.22 -9.07 2.83
N GLY A 489 7.30 -9.58 3.42
CA GLY A 489 8.42 -10.15 2.66
C GLY A 489 8.19 -11.61 2.29
N ASP A 490 7.51 -12.33 3.17
CA ASP A 490 7.24 -13.76 3.10
C ASP A 490 5.93 -14.10 3.83
N ILE A 491 5.59 -15.39 3.79
CA ILE A 491 4.40 -15.95 4.44
C ILE A 491 4.83 -16.85 5.60
N ASP A 492 4.68 -16.34 6.82
CA ASP A 492 4.98 -17.06 8.06
C ASP A 492 3.76 -17.81 8.58
N ILE A 493 3.84 -19.13 8.74
CA ILE A 493 2.72 -19.98 9.17
C ILE A 493 3.09 -20.72 10.44
N LEU A 494 2.35 -20.46 11.51
CA LEU A 494 2.39 -21.28 12.70
C LEU A 494 1.38 -22.42 12.60
N PHE A 495 1.88 -23.65 12.64
CA PHE A 495 1.10 -24.90 12.59
C PHE A 495 1.21 -25.62 13.94
N THR A 496 0.18 -25.50 14.76
CA THR A 496 0.17 -26.08 16.11
C THR A 496 -0.59 -27.39 16.11
N SER A 497 0.00 -28.50 16.55
CA SER A 497 -0.69 -29.80 16.66
C SER A 497 -0.14 -30.65 17.80
N LYS A 498 -0.98 -31.52 18.38
CA LYS A 498 -0.49 -32.59 19.29
C LYS A 498 0.25 -33.70 18.53
N ASN A 499 -0.05 -33.87 17.25
CA ASN A 499 0.48 -34.93 16.40
C ASN A 499 1.32 -34.34 15.27
N LYS A 500 2.64 -34.52 15.35
CA LYS A 500 3.60 -34.08 14.32
C LYS A 500 3.27 -34.64 12.94
N LYS A 501 2.72 -35.85 12.83
CA LYS A 501 2.35 -36.44 11.53
C LYS A 501 1.40 -35.55 10.74
N LYS A 502 0.52 -34.79 11.41
CA LYS A 502 -0.38 -33.82 10.75
C LYS A 502 0.35 -32.64 10.11
N TYR A 503 1.48 -32.22 10.68
CA TYR A 503 2.33 -31.21 10.07
C TYR A 503 3.04 -31.75 8.82
N ASP A 504 3.57 -32.99 8.91
CA ASP A 504 4.22 -33.63 7.76
C ASP A 504 3.21 -33.86 6.62
N GLU A 505 2.04 -34.44 6.93
CA GLU A 505 0.92 -34.64 5.99
C GLU A 505 0.48 -33.33 5.32
N PHE A 506 0.46 -32.21 6.07
CA PHE A 506 0.08 -30.91 5.53
C PHE A 506 1.11 -30.40 4.52
N ILE A 507 2.41 -30.50 4.82
CA ILE A 507 3.48 -30.11 3.89
C ILE A 507 3.44 -30.99 2.64
N ASP A 508 3.32 -32.31 2.81
CA ASP A 508 3.24 -33.25 1.69
C ASP A 508 2.05 -32.91 0.79
N LYS A 509 0.89 -32.59 1.38
CA LYS A 509 -0.29 -32.22 0.60
C LYS A 509 -0.14 -30.92 -0.16
N LEU A 510 0.52 -29.92 0.43
CA LEU A 510 0.80 -28.66 -0.27
C LEU A 510 1.74 -28.86 -1.46
N ARG A 511 2.69 -29.81 -1.36
CA ARG A 511 3.55 -30.19 -2.48
C ARG A 511 2.81 -30.97 -3.55
N GLU A 512 2.02 -31.98 -3.16
CA GLU A 512 1.18 -32.76 -4.10
C GLU A 512 0.26 -31.85 -4.93
N ASN A 513 -0.23 -30.76 -4.34
CA ASN A 513 -1.10 -29.80 -5.03
C ASN A 513 -0.33 -28.72 -5.82
N ASN A 514 0.99 -28.85 -5.98
CA ASN A 514 1.88 -27.89 -6.65
C ASN A 514 1.83 -26.46 -6.09
N TYR A 515 1.43 -26.31 -4.83
CA TYR A 515 1.46 -25.02 -4.14
C TYR A 515 2.85 -24.72 -3.59
N LEU A 516 3.52 -25.71 -3.00
CA LEU A 516 4.95 -25.65 -2.70
C LEU A 516 5.69 -26.03 -3.98
N VAL A 517 6.46 -25.08 -4.51
CA VAL A 517 7.22 -25.20 -5.76
C VAL A 517 8.60 -25.77 -5.47
N GLU A 518 9.29 -25.21 -4.47
CA GLU A 518 10.65 -25.64 -4.08
C GLU A 518 10.82 -25.80 -2.58
N ASP A 519 11.72 -26.70 -2.20
CA ASP A 519 12.16 -26.90 -0.82
C ASP A 519 13.50 -26.22 -0.56
N LEU A 520 13.52 -25.29 0.39
CA LEU A 520 14.77 -24.67 0.84
C LEU A 520 15.31 -25.38 2.09
N ALA A 521 14.43 -25.82 2.97
CA ALA A 521 14.77 -26.70 4.10
C ALA A 521 13.52 -27.41 4.63
N ARG A 522 13.64 -28.70 4.96
CA ARG A 522 12.57 -29.47 5.63
C ARG A 522 13.07 -30.08 6.94
N GLY A 523 12.89 -29.34 8.02
CA GLY A 523 13.22 -29.78 9.39
C GLY A 523 12.03 -30.40 10.14
N THR A 524 12.32 -30.92 11.33
CA THR A 524 11.30 -31.54 12.21
C THR A 524 10.34 -30.52 12.84
N LYS A 525 10.78 -29.27 13.00
CA LYS A 525 10.00 -28.17 13.59
C LYS A 525 9.78 -26.98 12.65
N LYS A 526 10.55 -26.88 11.57
CA LYS A 526 10.43 -25.76 10.63
C LYS A 526 10.64 -26.26 9.20
N TYR A 527 9.81 -25.77 8.30
CA TYR A 527 9.93 -25.89 6.86
C TYR A 527 10.13 -24.50 6.27
N ASN A 528 11.08 -24.38 5.35
CA ASN A 528 11.30 -23.19 4.53
C ASN A 528 11.16 -23.64 3.07
N GLY A 529 10.34 -22.94 2.30
CA GLY A 529 10.16 -23.25 0.89
C GLY A 529 9.80 -22.04 0.04
N ILE A 530 9.50 -22.32 -1.22
CA ILE A 530 8.94 -21.36 -2.17
C ILE A 530 7.54 -21.87 -2.53
N CYS A 531 6.56 -20.99 -2.49
CA CYS A 531 5.18 -21.30 -2.87
C CYS A 531 4.68 -20.39 -3.98
N ARG A 532 3.63 -20.84 -4.67
CA ARG A 532 2.97 -20.04 -5.69
C ARG A 532 1.46 -20.25 -5.62
N TYR A 533 0.71 -19.16 -5.68
CA TYR A 533 -0.74 -19.19 -5.80
C TYR A 533 -1.19 -18.59 -7.13
N GLY A 534 -1.83 -19.42 -7.97
CA GLY A 534 -2.30 -18.99 -9.29
C GLY A 534 -1.14 -18.55 -10.20
N LYS A 535 -1.29 -17.37 -10.82
CA LYS A 535 -0.28 -16.76 -11.71
C LYS A 535 0.60 -15.71 -11.00
N ASN A 536 0.51 -15.62 -9.68
CA ASN A 536 1.33 -14.67 -8.92
C ASN A 536 2.81 -15.10 -8.94
N PRO A 537 3.74 -14.16 -8.67
CA PRO A 537 5.15 -14.50 -8.46
C PRO A 537 5.34 -15.56 -7.37
N CYS A 538 6.43 -16.30 -7.45
CA CYS A 538 6.85 -17.23 -6.42
C CYS A 538 7.18 -16.47 -5.11
N ARG A 539 6.67 -16.96 -3.98
CA ARG A 539 6.79 -16.32 -2.66
C ARG A 539 7.51 -17.22 -1.68
N ARG A 540 8.35 -16.63 -0.82
CA ARG A 540 8.90 -17.35 0.33
C ARG A 540 7.80 -17.71 1.33
N ILE A 541 7.87 -18.94 1.83
CA ILE A 541 6.96 -19.45 2.84
C ILE A 541 7.75 -20.19 3.92
N ASP A 542 7.41 -19.90 5.18
CA ASP A 542 7.97 -20.55 6.35
C ASP A 542 6.84 -21.17 7.16
N ILE A 543 6.95 -22.47 7.46
CA ILE A 543 5.95 -23.20 8.25
C ILE A 543 6.62 -23.73 9.50
N MET A 544 6.19 -23.27 10.67
CA MET A 544 6.71 -23.68 11.96
C MET A 544 5.72 -24.61 12.67
N TYR A 545 6.17 -25.80 13.02
CA TYR A 545 5.42 -26.75 13.84
C TYR A 545 5.65 -26.52 15.33
N THR A 546 4.56 -26.48 16.09
CA THR A 546 4.60 -26.36 17.55
C THR A 546 3.59 -27.27 18.23
N LYS A 547 3.88 -27.63 19.49
CA LYS A 547 2.90 -28.28 20.36
C LYS A 547 1.96 -27.22 20.97
N PRO A 548 0.73 -27.58 21.38
CA PRO A 548 -0.21 -26.62 21.95
C PRO A 548 0.32 -25.80 23.13
N GLN A 549 1.13 -26.40 24.00
CA GLN A 549 1.76 -25.69 25.13
C GLN A 549 2.89 -24.72 24.72
N GLU A 550 3.44 -24.88 23.52
CA GLU A 550 4.48 -23.99 22.97
C GLU A 550 3.84 -22.80 22.23
N TYR A 551 2.55 -22.85 21.92
CA TYR A 551 1.85 -21.86 21.08
C TYR A 551 2.02 -20.41 21.54
N PRO A 552 1.83 -20.04 22.83
CA PRO A 552 1.97 -18.65 23.27
C PRO A 552 3.34 -18.05 22.96
N PHE A 553 4.40 -18.83 23.18
CA PHE A 553 5.78 -18.42 22.94
C PHE A 553 6.09 -18.35 21.45
N ALA A 554 5.56 -19.31 20.69
CA ALA A 554 5.80 -19.39 19.26
C ALA A 554 5.05 -18.32 18.49
N ILE A 555 3.81 -17.99 18.86
CA ILE A 555 3.07 -16.92 18.19
C ILE A 555 3.71 -15.57 18.51
N LEU A 556 4.20 -15.35 19.73
CA LEU A 556 4.98 -14.17 20.09
C LEU A 556 6.24 -14.04 19.25
N TYR A 557 7.05 -15.11 19.23
CA TYR A 557 8.26 -15.16 18.42
C TYR A 557 7.98 -14.91 16.94
N PHE A 558 7.03 -15.65 16.37
CA PHE A 558 6.83 -15.65 14.93
C PHE A 558 6.03 -14.45 14.43
N THR A 559 5.36 -13.72 15.33
CA THR A 559 4.78 -12.40 15.02
C THR A 559 5.86 -11.35 14.88
N GLY A 560 6.92 -11.40 15.68
CA GLY A 560 7.98 -10.38 15.67
C GLY A 560 7.48 -8.99 16.12
N SER A 561 8.14 -7.89 15.72
CA SER A 561 9.27 -7.84 14.77
C SER A 561 10.57 -8.48 15.29
N MET A 562 11.60 -8.57 14.43
CA MET A 562 12.94 -9.02 14.86
C MET A 562 13.49 -8.13 15.97
N GLU A 563 13.34 -6.81 15.82
CA GLU A 563 13.77 -5.80 16.78
C GLU A 563 13.02 -5.94 18.10
N PHE A 564 11.69 -6.11 18.06
CA PHE A 564 10.87 -6.35 19.25
C PHE A 564 11.32 -7.60 19.99
N ASN A 565 11.44 -8.73 19.30
CA ASN A 565 11.91 -9.98 19.89
C ASN A 565 13.30 -9.84 20.50
N THR A 566 14.22 -9.15 19.81
CA THR A 566 15.59 -8.95 20.27
C THR A 566 15.63 -8.11 21.55
N LYS A 567 14.89 -7.00 21.58
CA LYS A 567 14.80 -6.12 22.76
C LYS A 567 14.15 -6.84 23.94
N MET A 568 13.03 -7.52 23.72
CA MET A 568 12.34 -8.28 24.78
C MET A 568 13.25 -9.36 25.35
N ARG A 569 13.91 -10.14 24.51
CA ARG A 569 14.83 -11.20 24.96
C ARG A 569 16.05 -10.64 25.70
N ALA A 570 16.63 -9.55 25.23
CA ALA A 570 17.75 -8.90 25.92
C ALA A 570 17.34 -8.42 27.32
N ASN A 571 16.19 -7.76 27.44
CA ASN A 571 15.67 -7.30 28.72
C ASN A 571 15.37 -8.46 29.68
N LEU A 572 14.82 -9.58 29.18
CA LEU A 572 14.58 -10.76 30.02
C LEU A 572 15.87 -11.43 30.49
N LEU A 573 16.92 -11.44 29.67
CA LEU A 573 18.23 -11.97 30.07
C LEU A 573 18.83 -11.16 31.23
N GLU A 574 18.66 -9.83 31.23
CA GLU A 574 19.07 -8.97 32.35
C GLU A 574 18.30 -9.27 33.64
N GLN A 575 17.06 -9.76 33.52
CA GLN A 575 16.22 -10.18 34.64
C GLN A 575 16.42 -11.65 35.04
N GLY A 576 17.43 -12.32 34.49
CA GLY A 576 17.70 -13.73 34.80
C GLY A 576 16.73 -14.72 34.15
N LEU A 577 15.99 -14.29 33.12
CA LEU A 577 15.07 -15.14 32.36
C LEU A 577 15.53 -15.32 30.90
N SER A 578 15.14 -16.42 30.27
CA SER A 578 15.44 -16.72 28.87
C SER A 578 14.16 -17.10 28.15
N LEU A 579 13.74 -16.27 27.20
CA LEU A 579 12.58 -16.50 26.35
C LEU A 579 13.01 -16.99 24.97
N ASN A 580 12.47 -18.12 24.54
CA ASN A 580 12.57 -18.60 23.16
C ASN A 580 11.18 -18.93 22.60
N GLU A 581 11.14 -19.42 21.37
CA GLU A 581 9.88 -19.76 20.67
C GLU A 581 9.12 -20.96 21.27
N TYR A 582 9.66 -21.63 22.29
CA TYR A 582 9.04 -22.81 22.90
C TYR A 582 8.68 -22.62 24.38
N SER A 583 9.35 -21.72 25.08
CA SER A 583 9.26 -21.61 26.54
C SER A 583 9.90 -20.34 27.09
N LEU A 584 9.45 -19.95 28.28
CA LEU A 584 10.16 -19.06 29.19
C LEU A 584 10.89 -19.90 30.26
N LYS A 585 12.18 -19.63 30.47
CA LYS A 585 13.05 -20.39 31.36
C LYS A 585 13.79 -19.47 32.32
N ASP A 586 14.14 -20.01 33.47
CA ASP A 586 15.16 -19.42 34.34
C ASP A 586 16.54 -19.55 33.67
N ASN A 587 17.30 -18.46 33.64
CA ASN A 587 18.56 -18.38 32.90
C ASN A 587 19.70 -19.11 33.61
N GLU A 588 19.65 -19.30 34.92
CA GLU A 588 20.69 -20.02 35.67
C GLU A 588 20.46 -21.53 35.60
N THR A 589 19.28 -21.97 36.01
CA THR A 589 18.89 -23.39 36.11
C THR A 589 18.51 -24.00 34.77
N LYS A 590 18.23 -23.17 33.75
CA LYS A 590 17.75 -23.57 32.41
C LYS A 590 16.42 -24.34 32.41
N LYS A 591 15.70 -24.32 33.54
CA LYS A 591 14.40 -24.99 33.69
C LYS A 591 13.27 -24.06 33.24
N PRO A 592 12.19 -24.59 32.64
CA PRO A 592 10.97 -23.81 32.40
C PRO A 592 10.44 -23.22 33.70
N VAL A 593 9.90 -22.01 33.64
CA VAL A 593 9.22 -21.40 34.79
C VAL A 593 7.98 -22.24 35.16
N ASP A 594 7.66 -22.29 36.46
CA ASP A 594 6.51 -23.02 36.98
C ASP A 594 5.23 -22.21 36.79
N HIS A 595 4.85 -21.99 35.53
CA HIS A 595 3.64 -21.27 35.15
C HIS A 595 3.06 -21.84 33.86
N LYS A 596 1.73 -21.88 33.78
CA LYS A 596 1.01 -22.42 32.62
C LYS A 596 0.53 -21.30 31.71
N PHE A 597 1.17 -21.17 30.56
CA PHE A 597 0.80 -20.22 29.51
C PHE A 597 -0.19 -20.86 28.53
N VAL A 598 -1.31 -20.19 28.29
CA VAL A 598 -2.38 -20.62 27.37
C VAL A 598 -2.49 -19.66 26.19
N LYS A 599 -2.35 -18.36 26.43
CA LYS A 599 -2.39 -17.29 25.43
C LYS A 599 -1.14 -16.40 25.54
N GLU A 600 -0.91 -15.60 24.51
CA GLU A 600 0.26 -14.72 24.42
C GLU A 600 0.30 -13.69 25.56
N GLU A 601 -0.86 -13.19 25.96
CA GLU A 601 -1.07 -12.22 27.02
C GLU A 601 -0.57 -12.74 28.39
N ASP A 602 -0.63 -14.06 28.62
CA ASP A 602 -0.18 -14.68 29.87
C ASP A 602 1.34 -14.49 30.06
N ILE A 603 2.11 -14.38 28.97
CA ILE A 603 3.55 -14.12 29.01
C ILE A 603 3.80 -12.71 29.54
N PHE A 604 3.05 -11.72 29.06
CA PHE A 604 3.18 -10.33 29.49
C PHE A 604 2.73 -10.16 30.94
N GLU A 605 1.63 -10.80 31.32
CA GLU A 605 1.12 -10.80 32.70
C GLU A 605 2.14 -11.41 33.67
N TYR A 606 2.72 -12.57 33.34
CA TYR A 606 3.76 -13.20 34.16
C TYR A 606 5.01 -12.33 34.32
N LEU A 607 5.37 -11.59 33.27
CA LEU A 607 6.53 -10.69 33.27
C LEU A 607 6.22 -9.31 33.87
N ASN A 608 4.98 -9.08 34.32
CA ASN A 608 4.50 -7.77 34.79
C ASN A 608 4.75 -6.65 33.76
N MET A 609 4.48 -6.96 32.49
CA MET A 609 4.57 -6.05 31.35
C MET A 609 3.18 -5.77 30.78
N ASP A 610 2.97 -4.56 30.27
CA ASP A 610 1.79 -4.25 29.49
C ASP A 610 1.78 -5.09 28.21
N TYR A 611 0.61 -5.65 27.86
CA TYR A 611 0.47 -6.43 26.65
C TYR A 611 0.63 -5.54 25.42
N VAL A 612 1.59 -5.90 24.56
CA VAL A 612 1.82 -5.20 23.29
C VAL A 612 1.06 -5.93 22.18
N HIS A 613 0.06 -5.27 21.60
CA HIS A 613 -0.71 -5.83 20.50
C HIS A 613 0.19 -6.09 19.28
N PRO A 614 -0.11 -7.10 18.44
CA PRO A 614 0.71 -7.42 17.27
C PRO A 614 1.01 -6.24 16.34
N CYS A 615 0.08 -5.30 16.16
CA CYS A 615 0.27 -4.11 15.32
C CYS A 615 1.30 -3.12 15.87
N ASP A 616 1.60 -3.20 17.17
CA ASP A 616 2.48 -2.28 17.89
C ASP A 616 3.89 -2.87 18.12
N ARG A 617 4.19 -4.02 17.48
CA ARG A 617 5.47 -4.75 17.61
C ARG A 617 6.43 -4.58 16.43
#